data_AF-A0A1J0WKK5-F1
#
_entry.id   AF-A0A1J0WKK5-F1
#
_cell.length_a   1.000
_cell.length_b   1.000
_cell.length_c   1.000
_cell.angle_alpha   90.00
_cell.angle_beta   90.00
_cell.angle_gamma   90.00
#
_symmetry.space_group_name_H-M   'P 1'
#
loop_
_entity.id
_entity.type
_entity.pdbx_description
1 polymer ?
#
loop_
_entity_poly.entity_id
_entity_poly.type
_entity_poly.pdbx_seq_one_letter_code
_entity_poly.pdbx_strand_id
1 'polypeptide(L)'
;MLRVYLSGEIHTDWRERITKGAEGLDVTFTGPVTDHAASDDCGVAILGAEDDKFWHDRKGAQLNAIRTRKGIEEADVVVVRFGDQYKQWNAAFDAGYAAALGKSLVILHGPDHAHALKEVDAAALAVASEPEQVVQILRYVLTGTLPG
;
A
#
# COMPACT_ATOMS: atom_id res chain seq x y z
N MET A 1 -13.20 11.36 9.57
CA MET A 1 -12.54 10.94 8.32
C MET A 1 -11.48 9.91 8.61
N LEU A 2 -11.72 8.67 8.16
CA LEU A 2 -10.79 7.55 8.27
C LEU A 2 -9.62 7.74 7.29
N ARG A 3 -8.37 7.60 7.75
CA ARG A 3 -7.18 7.75 6.93
C ARG A 3 -6.70 6.39 6.47
N VAL A 4 -6.69 6.17 5.16
CA VAL A 4 -6.30 4.89 4.55
C VAL A 4 -5.05 5.08 3.69
N TYR A 5 -4.00 4.29 3.95
CA TYR A 5 -2.80 4.25 3.13
C TYR A 5 -2.82 3.03 2.20
N LEU A 6 -2.74 3.26 0.89
CA LEU A 6 -2.79 2.23 -0.16
C LEU A 6 -1.37 1.89 -0.65
N SER A 7 -0.71 0.96 0.02
CA SER A 7 0.61 0.42 -0.39
C SER A 7 0.47 -0.76 -1.34
N GLY A 8 1.55 -1.06 -2.06
CA GLY A 8 1.65 -2.21 -2.96
C GLY A 8 1.97 -1.83 -4.40
N GLU A 9 1.78 -2.79 -5.29
CA GLU A 9 2.03 -2.67 -6.73
C GLU A 9 1.37 -1.43 -7.38
N ILE A 10 2.00 -0.92 -8.45
CA ILE A 10 1.57 0.29 -9.17
C ILE A 10 1.28 0.02 -10.66
N HIS A 11 1.10 -1.25 -11.03
CA HIS A 11 0.94 -1.74 -12.40
C HIS A 11 -0.52 -2.00 -12.80
N THR A 12 -1.47 -1.94 -11.86
CA THR A 12 -2.91 -2.10 -12.13
C THR A 12 -3.76 -0.95 -11.58
N ASP A 13 -5.06 -0.95 -11.90
CA ASP A 13 -6.05 0.06 -11.53
C ASP A 13 -6.65 -0.11 -10.12
N TRP A 14 -6.15 -1.05 -9.31
CA TRP A 14 -6.76 -1.45 -8.04
C TRP A 14 -7.00 -0.28 -7.07
N ARG A 15 -6.09 0.71 -7.00
CA ARG A 15 -6.26 1.89 -6.15
C ARG A 15 -7.45 2.71 -6.61
N GLU A 16 -7.59 2.91 -7.92
CA GLU A 16 -8.67 3.68 -8.52
C GLU A 16 -10.02 3.00 -8.28
N ARG A 17 -10.06 1.66 -8.38
CA ARG A 17 -11.25 0.86 -8.02
C ARG A 17 -11.66 1.08 -6.57
N ILE A 18 -10.71 1.08 -5.62
CA ILE A 18 -10.99 1.36 -4.20
C ILE A 18 -11.48 2.80 -4.02
N THR A 19 -10.76 3.79 -4.57
CA THR A 19 -11.11 5.19 -4.35
C THR A 19 -12.47 5.55 -4.94
N LYS A 20 -12.79 5.05 -6.14
CA LYS A 20 -14.10 5.24 -6.78
C LYS A 20 -15.20 4.50 -6.03
N GLY A 21 -14.97 3.24 -5.63
CA GLY A 21 -15.97 2.46 -4.90
C GLY A 21 -16.29 3.02 -3.51
N ALA A 22 -15.35 3.77 -2.93
CA ALA A 22 -15.51 4.45 -1.64
C ALA A 22 -16.06 5.88 -1.76
N GLU A 23 -16.46 6.34 -2.94
CA GLU A 23 -17.13 7.64 -3.10
C GLU A 23 -18.36 7.74 -2.17
N GLY A 24 -18.47 8.86 -1.46
CA GLY A 24 -19.51 9.09 -0.45
C GLY A 24 -19.22 8.53 0.93
N LEU A 25 -18.11 7.80 1.14
CA LEU A 25 -17.62 7.43 2.47
C LEU A 25 -16.73 8.55 3.06
N ASP A 26 -16.73 8.71 4.39
CA ASP A 26 -15.84 9.64 5.10
C ASP A 26 -14.41 9.07 5.24
N VAL A 27 -13.75 8.89 4.10
CA VAL A 27 -12.40 8.32 3.96
C VAL A 27 -11.49 9.28 3.20
N THR A 28 -10.23 9.38 3.62
CA THR A 28 -9.15 9.96 2.80
C THR A 28 -8.11 8.91 2.48
N PHE A 29 -7.78 8.80 1.19
CA PHE A 29 -6.77 7.90 0.69
C PHE A 29 -5.44 8.61 0.47
N THR A 30 -4.36 7.93 0.82
CA THR A 30 -2.98 8.33 0.53
C THR A 30 -2.21 7.12 -0.01
N GLY A 31 -1.06 7.34 -0.63
CA GLY A 31 -0.28 6.27 -1.24
C GLY A 31 1.13 6.72 -1.64
N PRO A 32 1.94 5.77 -2.15
CA PRO A 32 3.27 6.08 -2.67
C PRO A 32 3.20 6.93 -3.94
N VAL A 33 4.35 7.44 -4.39
CA VAL A 33 4.48 8.06 -5.71
C VAL A 33 4.30 6.97 -6.77
N THR A 34 3.33 7.13 -7.67
CA THR A 34 3.03 6.17 -8.75
C THR A 34 3.69 6.55 -10.08
N ASP A 35 4.22 7.77 -10.19
CA ASP A 35 5.10 8.16 -11.29
C ASP A 35 6.45 7.48 -11.12
N HIS A 36 6.70 6.46 -11.96
CA HIS A 36 7.91 5.64 -11.91
C HIS A 36 9.19 6.47 -12.06
N ALA A 37 9.24 7.37 -13.04
CA ALA A 37 10.45 8.15 -13.31
C ALA A 37 10.74 9.11 -12.15
N ALA A 38 9.70 9.78 -11.64
CA ALA A 38 9.84 10.65 -10.48
C ALA A 38 10.27 9.87 -9.22
N SER A 39 9.73 8.66 -9.02
CA SER A 39 10.07 7.80 -7.89
C SER A 39 11.52 7.32 -7.94
N ASP A 40 11.99 6.87 -9.10
CA ASP A 40 13.34 6.31 -9.28
C ASP A 40 14.42 7.39 -9.19
N ASP A 41 14.17 8.56 -9.78
CA ASP A 41 15.18 9.61 -9.91
C ASP A 41 15.13 10.66 -8.79
N CYS A 42 14.14 10.62 -7.88
CA CYS A 42 13.99 11.65 -6.83
C CYS A 42 15.27 11.85 -6.00
N GLY A 43 15.99 10.77 -5.73
CA GLY A 43 17.23 10.80 -4.96
C GLY A 43 18.33 11.59 -5.64
N VAL A 44 18.59 11.32 -6.92
CA VAL A 44 19.66 11.99 -7.68
C VAL A 44 19.27 13.40 -8.11
N ALA A 45 17.98 13.64 -8.38
CA ALA A 45 17.47 14.97 -8.69
C ALA A 45 17.61 15.95 -7.51
N ILE A 46 17.52 15.47 -6.27
CA ILE A 46 17.51 16.32 -5.05
C ILE A 46 18.88 16.31 -4.34
N LEU A 47 19.51 15.14 -4.19
CA LEU A 47 20.74 14.97 -3.42
C LEU A 47 22.02 15.00 -4.28
N GLY A 48 21.87 15.18 -5.59
CA GLY A 48 22.95 15.22 -6.56
C GLY A 48 23.15 13.88 -7.29
N ALA A 49 23.70 13.99 -8.51
CA ALA A 49 23.92 12.89 -9.43
C ALA A 49 24.70 11.73 -8.77
N GLU A 50 24.44 10.52 -9.26
CA GLU A 50 25.08 9.29 -8.79
C GLU A 50 25.28 8.35 -9.96
N ASP A 51 26.54 8.07 -10.30
CA ASP A 51 26.88 7.20 -11.42
C ASP A 51 26.81 5.71 -11.03
N ASP A 52 26.99 5.41 -9.74
CA ASP A 52 26.85 4.04 -9.24
C ASP A 52 25.36 3.68 -9.07
N LYS A 53 24.89 2.70 -9.86
CA LYS A 53 23.47 2.31 -9.88
C LYS A 53 22.95 1.86 -8.51
N PHE A 54 23.77 1.22 -7.68
CA PHE A 54 23.34 0.80 -6.34
C PHE A 54 23.08 2.01 -5.45
N TRP A 55 23.96 3.01 -5.48
CA TRP A 55 23.78 4.23 -4.69
C TRP A 55 22.68 5.13 -5.26
N HIS A 56 22.51 5.16 -6.59
CA HIS A 56 21.40 5.83 -7.26
C HIS A 56 20.06 5.34 -6.71
N ASP A 57 19.84 4.02 -6.77
CA ASP A 57 18.59 3.40 -6.32
C ASP A 57 18.40 3.55 -4.82
N ARG A 58 19.50 3.49 -4.05
CA ARG A 58 19.44 3.72 -2.61
C ARG A 58 19.00 5.15 -2.28
N LYS A 59 19.48 6.18 -2.99
CA LYS A 59 19.06 7.58 -2.77
C LYS A 59 17.56 7.73 -3.00
N GLY A 60 17.04 7.19 -4.11
CA GLY A 60 15.60 7.22 -4.41
C GLY A 60 14.78 6.46 -3.36
N ALA A 61 15.20 5.24 -3.03
CA ALA A 61 14.53 4.40 -2.04
C ALA A 61 14.45 5.06 -0.65
N GLN A 62 15.49 5.77 -0.20
CA GLN A 62 15.48 6.44 1.11
C GLN A 62 14.51 7.63 1.15
N LEU A 63 14.40 8.42 0.08
CA LEU A 63 13.43 9.51 0.00
C LEU A 63 11.98 8.97 -0.02
N ASN A 64 11.75 7.93 -0.80
CA ASN A 64 10.46 7.24 -0.82
C ASN A 64 10.13 6.64 0.54
N ALA A 65 11.11 6.07 1.25
CA ALA A 65 10.91 5.55 2.60
C ALA A 65 10.46 6.62 3.61
N ILE A 66 10.93 7.86 3.50
CA ILE A 66 10.43 8.97 4.34
C ILE A 66 8.93 9.19 4.11
N ARG A 67 8.50 9.20 2.84
CA ARG A 67 7.08 9.38 2.48
C ARG A 67 6.24 8.19 2.93
N THR A 68 6.70 6.98 2.66
CA THR A 68 5.99 5.74 3.00
C THR A 68 5.83 5.59 4.51
N ARG A 69 6.89 5.81 5.30
CA ARG A 69 6.80 5.73 6.77
C ARG A 69 5.81 6.73 7.33
N LYS A 70 5.87 7.99 6.89
CA LYS A 70 4.90 9.02 7.27
C LYS A 70 3.47 8.59 6.91
N GLY A 71 3.25 8.09 5.70
CA GLY A 71 1.95 7.62 5.23
C GLY A 71 1.38 6.49 6.08
N ILE A 72 2.20 5.47 6.40
CA ILE A 72 1.82 4.34 7.25
C ILE A 72 1.55 4.81 8.69
N GLU A 73 2.44 5.63 9.26
CA GLU A 73 2.32 6.11 10.64
C GLU A 73 1.08 6.99 10.87
N GLU A 74 0.66 7.76 9.86
CA GLU A 74 -0.53 8.61 9.93
C GLU A 74 -1.84 7.90 9.56
N ALA A 75 -1.78 6.67 9.02
CA ALA A 75 -2.96 5.92 8.64
C ALA A 75 -3.66 5.27 9.84
N ASP A 76 -4.99 5.20 9.77
CA ASP A 76 -5.82 4.39 10.65
C ASP A 76 -5.90 2.94 10.13
N VAL A 77 -5.95 2.79 8.80
CA VAL A 77 -5.96 1.51 8.10
C VAL A 77 -4.91 1.52 6.99
N VAL A 78 -4.12 0.45 6.88
CA VAL A 78 -3.17 0.23 5.80
C VAL A 78 -3.67 -0.91 4.92
N VAL A 79 -3.80 -0.66 3.63
CA VAL A 79 -4.13 -1.68 2.64
C VAL A 79 -2.86 -1.97 1.83
N VAL A 80 -2.44 -3.23 1.77
CA VAL A 80 -1.25 -3.64 0.99
C VAL A 80 -1.68 -4.60 -0.12
N ARG A 81 -1.47 -4.18 -1.38
CA ARG A 81 -1.75 -4.99 -2.58
C ARG A 81 -0.52 -5.78 -3.01
N PHE A 82 -0.70 -7.09 -3.18
CA PHE A 82 0.29 -7.98 -3.81
C PHE A 82 -0.16 -8.47 -5.19
N GLY A 83 0.41 -7.91 -6.25
CA GLY A 83 0.10 -8.30 -7.64
C GLY A 83 1.06 -9.33 -8.23
N ASP A 84 0.72 -9.82 -9.42
CA ASP A 84 1.39 -10.98 -10.04
C ASP A 84 2.74 -10.63 -10.70
N GLN A 85 3.00 -9.33 -10.90
CA GLN A 85 4.21 -8.85 -11.56
C GLN A 85 5.29 -8.46 -10.55
N TYR A 86 6.53 -8.81 -10.91
CA TYR A 86 7.74 -8.54 -10.15
C TYR A 86 7.72 -9.12 -8.72
N LYS A 87 8.89 -9.08 -8.07
CA LYS A 87 9.01 -9.47 -6.68
C LYS A 87 8.68 -8.27 -5.79
N GLN A 88 7.56 -8.33 -5.07
CA GLN A 88 6.99 -7.18 -4.35
C GLN A 88 7.54 -7.06 -2.92
N TRP A 89 8.87 -7.03 -2.79
CA TRP A 89 9.55 -6.98 -1.50
C TRP A 89 9.30 -5.69 -0.73
N ASN A 90 9.11 -4.57 -1.43
CA ASN A 90 8.69 -3.31 -0.83
C ASN A 90 7.30 -3.43 -0.18
N ALA A 91 6.34 -4.09 -0.86
CA ALA A 91 5.00 -4.31 -0.31
C ALA A 91 5.04 -5.21 0.94
N ALA A 92 5.83 -6.29 0.90
CA ALA A 92 6.05 -7.15 2.08
C ALA A 92 6.70 -6.40 3.24
N PHE A 93 7.67 -5.53 2.95
CA PHE A 93 8.30 -4.68 3.97
C PHE A 93 7.30 -3.70 4.59
N ASP A 94 6.48 -3.04 3.77
CA ASP A 94 5.46 -2.10 4.23
C ASP A 94 4.40 -2.79 5.09
N ALA A 95 3.94 -3.98 4.71
CA ALA A 95 3.02 -4.80 5.50
C ALA A 95 3.63 -5.16 6.87
N GLY A 96 4.89 -5.60 6.88
CA GLY A 96 5.61 -5.90 8.12
C GLY A 96 5.81 -4.66 9.00
N TYR A 97 6.13 -3.51 8.43
CA TYR A 97 6.27 -2.25 9.16
C TYR A 97 4.94 -1.78 9.76
N ALA A 98 3.85 -1.84 8.98
CA ALA A 98 2.50 -1.52 9.45
C ALA A 98 2.07 -2.45 10.60
N ALA A 99 2.32 -3.77 10.46
CA ALA A 99 2.03 -4.74 11.52
C ALA A 99 2.84 -4.45 12.80
N ALA A 100 4.14 -4.14 12.66
CA ALA A 100 5.00 -3.80 13.81
C ALA A 100 4.54 -2.53 14.56
N LEU A 101 3.94 -1.57 13.85
CA LEU A 101 3.34 -0.37 14.44
C LEU A 101 1.93 -0.61 15.01
N GLY A 102 1.37 -1.82 14.90
CA GLY A 102 0.03 -2.14 15.36
C GLY A 102 -1.08 -1.48 14.52
N LYS A 103 -0.82 -1.19 13.24
CA LYS A 103 -1.83 -0.62 12.34
C LYS A 103 -2.86 -1.66 11.94
N SER A 104 -4.10 -1.22 11.74
CA SER A 104 -5.14 -2.06 11.14
C SER A 104 -4.73 -2.41 9.71
N LEU A 105 -4.42 -3.67 9.47
CA LEU A 105 -3.83 -4.13 8.21
C LEU A 105 -4.85 -4.94 7.39
N VAL A 106 -5.02 -4.57 6.12
CA VAL A 106 -5.77 -5.34 5.12
C VAL A 106 -4.83 -5.73 4.01
N ILE A 107 -4.79 -7.01 3.66
CA ILE A 107 -4.00 -7.51 2.53
C ILE A 107 -4.93 -7.75 1.34
N LEU A 108 -4.50 -7.37 0.15
CA LEU A 108 -5.23 -7.59 -1.09
C LEU A 108 -4.37 -8.42 -2.05
N HIS A 109 -4.73 -9.70 -2.25
CA HIS A 109 -3.99 -10.61 -3.14
C HIS A 109 -4.89 -11.64 -3.84
N GLY A 110 -4.51 -12.05 -5.05
CA GLY A 110 -5.12 -13.18 -5.75
C GLY A 110 -4.70 -14.53 -5.14
N PRO A 111 -5.38 -15.64 -5.47
CA PRO A 111 -5.16 -16.95 -4.83
C PRO A 111 -3.72 -17.46 -4.97
N ASP A 112 -3.02 -17.10 -6.05
CA ASP A 112 -1.67 -17.56 -6.35
C ASP A 112 -0.62 -17.10 -5.32
N HIS A 113 -0.90 -16.03 -4.56
CA HIS A 113 0.00 -15.53 -3.53
C HIS A 113 -0.21 -16.13 -2.14
N ALA A 114 -1.32 -16.85 -1.90
CA ALA A 114 -1.73 -17.26 -0.54
C ALA A 114 -0.67 -18.07 0.22
N HIS A 115 0.05 -18.98 -0.47
CA HIS A 115 1.10 -19.75 0.20
C HIS A 115 2.31 -18.89 0.57
N ALA A 116 2.69 -17.96 -0.29
CA ALA A 116 3.85 -17.10 -0.10
C ALA A 116 3.59 -15.98 0.92
N LEU A 117 2.33 -15.61 1.11
CA LEU A 117 1.91 -14.53 2.01
C LEU A 117 1.35 -15.02 3.35
N LYS A 118 1.32 -16.33 3.63
CA LYS A 118 0.69 -16.89 4.84
C LYS A 118 1.10 -16.21 6.16
N GLU A 119 2.36 -15.80 6.33
CA GLU A 119 2.79 -15.05 7.52
C GLU A 119 2.33 -13.59 7.51
N VAL A 120 2.25 -12.97 6.33
CA VAL A 120 1.72 -11.60 6.15
C VAL A 120 0.20 -11.59 6.39
N ASP A 121 -0.50 -12.58 5.84
CA ASP A 121 -1.94 -12.79 6.02
C ASP A 121 -2.29 -13.03 7.48
N ALA A 122 -1.45 -13.79 8.20
CA ALA A 122 -1.63 -14.03 9.63
C ALA A 122 -1.51 -12.75 10.49
N ALA A 123 -0.79 -11.73 10.01
CA ALA A 123 -0.68 -10.43 10.68
C ALA A 123 -1.83 -9.48 10.32
N ALA A 124 -2.62 -9.79 9.29
CA ALA A 124 -3.70 -8.93 8.80
C ALA A 124 -5.00 -9.14 9.58
N LEU A 125 -5.82 -8.09 9.65
CA LEU A 125 -7.18 -8.18 10.20
C LEU A 125 -8.19 -8.66 9.14
N ALA A 126 -7.85 -8.50 7.86
CA ALA A 126 -8.63 -9.01 6.74
C ALA A 126 -7.73 -9.30 5.54
N VAL A 127 -8.07 -10.36 4.80
CA VAL A 127 -7.48 -10.68 3.50
C VAL A 127 -8.58 -10.62 2.45
N ALA A 128 -8.39 -9.76 1.46
CA ALA A 128 -9.29 -9.55 0.33
C ALA A 128 -8.65 -10.10 -0.95
N SER A 129 -9.48 -10.54 -1.88
CA SER A 129 -9.08 -10.96 -3.22
C SER A 129 -9.43 -9.94 -4.29
N GLU A 130 -10.45 -9.11 -4.06
CA GLU A 130 -10.89 -8.06 -4.98
C GLU A 130 -10.91 -6.68 -4.31
N PRO A 131 -10.56 -5.59 -5.03
CA PRO A 131 -10.67 -4.20 -4.54
C PRO A 131 -12.01 -3.86 -3.89
N GLU A 132 -13.12 -4.39 -4.42
CA GLU A 132 -14.46 -4.11 -3.91
C GLU A 132 -14.69 -4.69 -2.51
N GLN A 133 -14.01 -5.78 -2.15
CA GLN A 133 -14.07 -6.30 -0.78
C GLN A 133 -13.42 -5.33 0.20
N VAL A 134 -12.34 -4.65 -0.20
CA VAL A 134 -11.73 -3.57 0.60
C VAL A 134 -12.73 -2.43 0.78
N VAL A 135 -13.46 -2.03 -0.27
CA VAL A 135 -14.52 -1.02 -0.18
C VAL A 135 -15.60 -1.43 0.81
N GLN A 136 -16.05 -2.69 0.79
CA GLN A 136 -17.05 -3.19 1.74
C GLN A 136 -16.53 -3.23 3.17
N ILE A 137 -15.26 -3.59 3.38
CA ILE A 137 -14.60 -3.51 4.69
C ILE A 137 -14.62 -2.07 5.21
N LEU A 138 -14.20 -1.10 4.38
CA LEU A 138 -14.17 0.32 4.78
C LEU A 138 -15.57 0.86 5.10
N ARG A 139 -16.57 0.50 4.30
CA ARG A 139 -17.98 0.85 4.55
C ARG A 139 -18.43 0.30 5.89
N TYR A 140 -18.19 -0.98 6.15
CA TYR A 140 -18.57 -1.62 7.41
C TYR A 140 -17.87 -0.98 8.61
N VAL A 141 -16.56 -0.69 8.51
CA VAL A 141 -15.80 -0.01 9.57
C VAL A 141 -16.41 1.36 9.90
N LEU A 142 -16.88 2.10 8.90
CA LEU A 142 -17.44 3.43 9.09
C LEU A 142 -18.90 3.44 9.57
N THR A 143 -19.72 2.50 9.08
CA THR A 143 -21.19 2.58 9.25
C THR A 143 -21.80 1.40 10.00
N GLY A 144 -21.05 0.33 10.23
CA GLY A 144 -21.55 -0.92 10.82
C GLY A 144 -22.61 -1.63 9.96
N THR A 145 -22.72 -1.30 8.67
CA THR A 145 -23.77 -1.82 7.77
C THR A 145 -23.20 -2.85 6.80
N LEU A 146 -23.93 -3.94 6.57
CA LEU A 146 -23.57 -4.96 5.58
C LEU A 146 -23.89 -4.52 4.14
N PRO A 147 -23.23 -5.09 3.12
CA PRO A 147 -23.64 -4.94 1.73
C PRO A 147 -25.07 -5.46 1.54
N GLY A 148 -25.86 -4.78 0.69
CA GLY A 148 -27.22 -5.18 0.29
C GLY A 148 -27.26 -5.77 -1.11
#